data_AF-A0A7X8Y7S4-F1
#
_entry.id   AF-A0A7X8Y7S4-F1
#
_cell.length_a   1.000
_cell.length_b   1.000
_cell.length_c   1.000
_cell.angle_alpha   90.00
_cell.angle_beta   90.00
_cell.angle_gamma   90.00
#
_symmetry.space_group_name_H-M   'P 1'
#
loop_
_entity.id
_entity.type
_entity.pdbx_description
1 polymer ?
#
loop_
_entity_poly.entity_id
_entity_poly.type
_entity_poly.pdbx_seq_one_letter_code
_entity_poly.pdbx_strand_id
1 'polypeptide(L)'
;MRHQYISLGAACNAAMMIKKLGLKKASYPFDWLFNLDSGLASVTEMIQDDFQKVCAPGCYMPGNHSKITTEVVAYRDYPTVLHIHTNPMSTTSKHDELVRRFDRFRCALRSRDKLHFVYYRNLAASRLIDPSATAQQVLRQLIDEAGGFLETISARRGGDTSLLLVLETNIEDIAPASIALASATVPDSRIKIGHAISRYDDNPELNDVWKRQWTDLLLNRTEMPLHLTARALAKIYLRRLKSFLKGDRLPSISLPSPLTH
;
A
#
# COMPACT_ATOMS: atom_id res chain seq x y z
N MET A 1 -19.52 14.48 1.47
CA MET A 1 -18.75 13.27 1.80
C MET A 1 -17.31 13.46 1.31
N ARG A 2 -16.27 13.25 2.13
CA ARG A 2 -14.87 13.40 1.67
C ARG A 2 -14.30 12.03 1.28
N HIS A 3 -13.26 12.03 0.44
CA HIS A 3 -12.52 10.82 0.07
C HIS A 3 -11.22 10.74 0.87
N GLN A 4 -10.86 9.56 1.35
CA GLN A 4 -9.58 9.31 2.03
C GLN A 4 -8.87 8.10 1.45
N TYR A 5 -7.58 8.25 1.19
CA TYR A 5 -6.72 7.21 0.64
C TYR A 5 -5.78 6.70 1.72
N ILE A 6 -5.80 5.39 1.99
CA ILE A 6 -5.12 4.79 3.12
C ILE A 6 -4.35 3.56 2.66
N SER A 7 -3.04 3.53 2.93
CA SER A 7 -2.23 2.33 2.72
C SER A 7 -2.48 1.33 3.84
N LEU A 8 -2.58 0.05 3.48
CA LEU A 8 -2.65 -1.07 4.42
C LEU A 8 -1.28 -1.74 4.62
N GLY A 9 -0.19 -1.05 4.28
CA GLY A 9 1.17 -1.55 4.45
C GLY A 9 1.80 -2.09 3.16
N ALA A 10 2.56 -3.17 3.33
CA ALA A 10 3.54 -3.73 2.40
C ALA A 10 4.67 -2.72 2.09
N ALA A 11 5.80 -2.80 2.80
CA ALA A 11 7.05 -2.08 2.51
C ALA A 11 6.95 -0.62 1.97
N CYS A 12 6.03 0.18 2.52
CA CYS A 12 5.80 1.62 2.29
C CYS A 12 5.46 2.12 0.87
N ASN A 13 5.51 1.29 -0.19
CA ASN A 13 5.31 1.74 -1.59
C ASN A 13 3.97 2.45 -1.80
N ALA A 14 2.86 1.83 -1.36
CA ALA A 14 1.53 2.42 -1.48
C ALA A 14 1.42 3.76 -0.74
N ALA A 15 1.89 3.82 0.51
CA ALA A 15 1.88 5.04 1.32
C ALA A 15 2.70 6.17 0.69
N MET A 16 3.86 5.83 0.09
CA MET A 16 4.72 6.77 -0.61
C MET A 16 4.02 7.34 -1.86
N MET A 17 3.36 6.50 -2.65
CA MET A 17 2.66 6.93 -3.87
C MET A 17 1.43 7.78 -3.56
N ILE A 18 0.63 7.41 -2.55
CA ILE A 18 -0.50 8.22 -2.05
C ILE A 18 -0.01 9.60 -1.59
N LYS A 19 1.12 9.68 -0.87
CA LYS A 19 1.74 10.96 -0.45
C LYS A 19 2.22 11.77 -1.66
N LYS A 20 2.86 11.11 -2.63
CA LYS A 20 3.39 11.74 -3.84
C LYS A 20 2.29 12.44 -4.63
N LEU A 21 1.13 11.81 -4.78
CA LEU A 21 -0.05 12.37 -5.44
C LEU A 21 -0.80 13.43 -4.61
N GLY A 22 -0.44 13.61 -3.33
CA GLY A 22 -1.14 14.56 -2.45
C GLY A 22 -2.53 14.08 -2.06
N LEU A 23 -2.73 12.77 -2.03
CA LEU A 23 -3.96 12.12 -1.57
C LEU A 23 -3.90 11.78 -0.09
N LYS A 24 -2.69 11.72 0.49
CA LYS A 24 -2.46 11.40 1.89
C LYS A 24 -2.99 12.51 2.80
N LYS A 25 -4.05 12.22 3.55
CA LYS A 25 -4.65 13.14 4.54
C LYS A 25 -3.86 13.20 5.84
N ALA A 26 -3.36 12.05 6.29
CA ALA A 26 -2.56 11.90 7.50
C ALA A 26 -1.66 10.67 7.38
N SER A 27 -0.73 10.51 8.32
CA SER A 27 -0.02 9.23 8.49
C SER A 27 -0.87 8.25 9.30
N TYR A 28 -1.01 7.03 8.79
CA TYR A 28 -1.75 5.91 9.35
C TYR A 28 -0.77 4.82 9.85
N PRO A 29 -1.22 3.87 10.68
CA PRO A 29 -0.32 2.96 11.38
C PRO A 29 0.42 2.04 10.41
N PHE A 30 -0.24 1.62 9.32
CA PHE A 30 0.32 0.69 8.35
C PHE A 30 1.25 1.32 7.32
N ASP A 31 1.33 2.64 7.20
CA ASP A 31 2.12 3.32 6.17
C ASP A 31 3.62 2.92 6.13
N TRP A 32 4.12 2.41 7.26
CA TRP A 32 5.53 2.10 7.48
C TRP A 32 5.75 0.69 8.02
N LEU A 33 4.72 -0.16 7.93
CA LEU A 33 4.81 -1.55 8.33
C LEU A 33 5.18 -2.42 7.13
N PHE A 34 6.08 -3.34 7.38
CA PHE A 34 6.38 -4.45 6.49
C PHE A 34 5.56 -5.65 6.96
N ASN A 35 4.53 -6.01 6.21
CA ASN A 35 3.63 -7.14 6.48
C ASN A 35 3.43 -8.01 5.22
N LEU A 36 4.45 -8.12 4.36
CA LEU A 36 4.33 -8.88 3.10
C LEU A 36 4.11 -10.38 3.35
N ASP A 37 4.70 -10.92 4.42
CA ASP A 37 4.59 -12.35 4.73
C ASP A 37 3.17 -12.69 5.18
N SER A 38 2.66 -11.98 6.18
CA SER A 38 1.32 -12.19 6.77
C SER A 38 0.18 -11.52 6.00
N GLY A 39 0.48 -10.66 5.02
CA GLY A 39 -0.53 -10.07 4.16
C GLY A 39 -1.54 -9.16 4.86
N LEU A 40 -2.73 -9.09 4.26
CA LEU A 40 -3.87 -8.41 4.86
C LEU A 40 -4.47 -9.19 6.04
N ALA A 41 -4.13 -10.47 6.24
CA ALA A 41 -4.64 -11.23 7.40
C ALA A 41 -4.22 -10.56 8.72
N SER A 42 -2.94 -10.24 8.88
CA SER A 42 -2.45 -9.52 10.07
C SER A 42 -3.11 -8.15 10.27
N VAL A 43 -3.31 -7.39 9.19
CA VAL A 43 -4.02 -6.08 9.25
C VAL A 43 -5.47 -6.28 9.70
N THR A 44 -6.12 -7.31 9.19
CA THR A 44 -7.51 -7.66 9.52
C THR A 44 -7.64 -8.03 10.98
N GLU A 45 -6.76 -8.89 11.49
CA GLU A 45 -6.72 -9.30 12.91
C GLU A 45 -6.46 -8.11 13.85
N MET A 46 -5.50 -7.24 13.51
CA MET A 46 -5.22 -6.01 14.26
C MET A 46 -6.39 -5.02 14.25
N ILE A 47 -7.24 -5.05 13.22
CA ILE A 47 -8.46 -4.26 13.23
C ILE A 47 -9.50 -4.96 14.10
N GLN A 48 -9.65 -6.28 14.01
CA GLN A 48 -10.62 -7.06 14.76
C GLN A 48 -10.43 -6.96 16.28
N ASP A 49 -9.20 -6.95 16.76
CA ASP A 49 -8.90 -6.79 18.19
C ASP A 49 -8.92 -5.31 18.65
N ASP A 50 -9.35 -4.38 17.78
CA ASP A 50 -9.27 -2.93 18.01
C ASP A 50 -7.87 -2.48 18.43
N PHE A 51 -6.84 -3.04 17.79
CA PHE A 51 -5.42 -2.74 17.96
C PHE A 51 -4.87 -3.03 19.36
N GLN A 52 -5.56 -3.83 20.19
CA GLN A 52 -5.14 -4.12 21.56
C GLN A 52 -3.76 -4.79 21.62
N LYS A 53 -3.47 -5.70 20.68
CA LYS A 53 -2.20 -6.43 20.61
C LYS A 53 -1.04 -5.65 19.96
N VAL A 54 -1.28 -4.43 19.51
CA VAL A 54 -0.28 -3.63 18.80
C VAL A 54 -0.09 -2.22 19.34
N CYS A 55 -0.96 -1.76 20.25
CA CYS A 55 -0.86 -0.41 20.79
C CYS A 55 0.01 -0.30 22.06
N ALA A 56 0.01 -1.28 22.96
CA ALA A 56 0.66 -1.10 24.27
C ALA A 56 2.20 -1.24 24.19
N PRO A 57 2.98 -0.60 25.08
CA PRO A 57 4.45 -0.71 25.07
C PRO A 57 4.99 -2.16 25.16
N GLY A 58 4.25 -3.07 25.80
CA GLY A 58 4.63 -4.49 25.90
C GLY A 58 4.41 -5.31 24.63
N CYS A 59 3.73 -4.75 23.63
CA CYS A 59 3.38 -5.41 22.37
C CYS A 59 4.55 -5.49 21.38
N TYR A 60 5.71 -4.94 21.70
CA TYR A 60 6.85 -4.88 20.80
C TYR A 60 8.00 -5.78 21.26
N MET A 61 8.80 -6.22 20.30
CA MET A 61 10.04 -6.96 20.55
C MET A 61 11.07 -6.66 19.44
N PRO A 62 12.36 -6.88 19.70
CA PRO A 62 13.36 -6.88 18.64
C PRO A 62 12.97 -7.88 17.54
N GLY A 63 13.05 -7.44 16.29
CA GLY A 63 12.82 -8.25 15.10
C GLY A 63 14.10 -8.38 14.29
N ASN A 64 14.12 -9.34 13.38
CA ASN A 64 15.19 -9.54 12.41
C ASN A 64 14.61 -9.63 11.01
N HIS A 65 15.32 -9.08 10.02
CA HIS A 65 14.94 -9.20 8.62
C HIS A 65 16.19 -9.36 7.75
N SER A 66 16.20 -10.36 6.87
CA SER A 66 17.38 -10.76 6.07
C SER A 66 17.95 -9.64 5.21
N LYS A 67 17.13 -8.67 4.80
CA LYS A 67 17.53 -7.53 3.96
C LYS A 67 17.75 -6.22 4.73
N ILE A 68 17.47 -6.17 6.03
CA ILE A 68 17.60 -4.95 6.82
C ILE A 68 18.69 -5.17 7.85
N THR A 69 19.82 -4.50 7.65
CA THR A 69 21.02 -4.64 8.50
C THR A 69 20.91 -3.87 9.82
N THR A 70 19.95 -2.96 9.92
CA THR A 70 19.65 -2.22 11.15
C THR A 70 18.68 -2.99 12.03
N GLU A 71 18.75 -2.79 13.34
CA GLU A 71 17.77 -3.30 14.28
C GLU A 71 16.35 -2.87 13.86
N VAL A 72 15.45 -3.86 13.71
CA VAL A 72 14.03 -3.63 13.42
C VAL A 72 13.20 -4.05 14.62
N VAL A 73 12.00 -3.48 14.73
CA VAL A 73 11.05 -3.84 15.78
C VAL A 73 9.90 -4.62 15.16
N ALA A 74 9.50 -5.72 15.79
CA ALA A 74 8.33 -6.49 15.43
C ALA A 74 7.23 -6.32 16.49
N TYR A 75 5.99 -6.64 16.12
CA TYR A 75 4.95 -6.88 17.12
C TYR A 75 5.11 -8.29 17.70
N ARG A 76 4.95 -8.43 19.02
CA ARG A 76 5.07 -9.70 19.75
C ARG A 76 4.08 -10.75 19.25
N ASP A 77 2.83 -10.35 19.04
CA ASP A 77 1.76 -11.23 18.56
C ASP A 77 1.73 -11.34 17.01
N TYR A 78 2.53 -10.52 16.31
CA TYR A 78 2.67 -10.53 14.85
C TYR A 78 4.15 -10.44 14.45
N PRO A 79 4.95 -11.50 14.71
CA PRO A 79 6.41 -11.45 14.60
C PRO A 79 6.92 -11.15 13.18
N THR A 80 6.11 -11.41 12.15
CA THR A 80 6.41 -11.13 10.75
C THR A 80 6.01 -9.72 10.30
N VAL A 81 5.39 -8.94 11.18
CA VAL A 81 5.03 -7.54 10.91
C VAL A 81 6.06 -6.62 11.54
N LEU A 82 6.85 -5.96 10.69
CA LEU A 82 8.04 -5.21 11.11
C LEU A 82 7.87 -3.71 10.92
N HIS A 83 8.41 -2.95 11.87
CA HIS A 83 8.63 -1.52 11.74
C HIS A 83 9.99 -1.25 11.09
N ILE A 84 9.97 -0.92 9.79
CA ILE A 84 11.19 -0.76 8.98
C ILE A 84 11.75 0.68 8.98
N HIS A 85 10.95 1.66 9.40
CA HIS A 85 11.32 3.08 9.40
C HIS A 85 11.04 3.79 10.75
N THR A 86 10.59 3.04 11.74
CA THR A 86 10.24 3.59 13.06
C THR A 86 10.63 2.60 14.14
N ASN A 87 11.02 3.09 15.30
CA ASN A 87 11.22 2.25 16.47
C ASN A 87 10.29 2.75 17.60
N PRO A 88 9.11 2.13 17.79
CA PRO A 88 8.19 2.53 18.87
C PRO A 88 8.73 2.20 20.27
N MET A 89 9.77 1.39 20.40
CA MET A 89 10.45 1.08 21.68
C MET A 89 11.53 2.11 22.03
N SER A 90 11.97 2.95 21.09
CA SER A 90 13.12 3.85 21.30
C SER A 90 12.86 4.96 22.33
N THR A 91 11.66 5.55 22.33
CA THR A 91 11.26 6.62 23.25
C THR A 91 9.75 6.64 23.41
N THR A 92 9.25 7.16 24.54
CA THR A 92 7.81 7.38 24.77
C THR A 92 7.18 8.24 23.67
N SER A 93 7.87 9.29 23.21
CA SER A 93 7.34 10.14 22.13
C SER A 93 7.15 9.40 20.80
N LYS A 94 7.99 8.42 20.47
CA LYS A 94 7.85 7.61 19.26
C LYS A 94 6.71 6.62 19.38
N HIS A 95 6.56 6.03 20.56
CA HIS A 95 5.40 5.23 20.91
C HIS A 95 4.09 6.03 20.76
N ASP A 96 4.01 7.22 21.38
CA ASP A 96 2.83 8.09 21.32
C ASP A 96 2.51 8.56 19.90
N GLU A 97 3.54 8.74 19.05
CA GLU A 97 3.33 9.02 17.63
C GLU A 97 2.62 7.86 16.91
N LEU A 98 3.00 6.62 17.22
CA LEU A 98 2.37 5.42 16.67
C LEU A 98 0.93 5.23 17.20
N VAL A 99 0.71 5.38 18.50
CA VAL A 99 -0.64 5.32 19.11
C VAL A 99 -1.58 6.33 18.46
N ARG A 100 -1.13 7.58 18.26
CA ARG A 100 -1.91 8.61 17.54
C ARG A 100 -2.22 8.23 16.09
N ARG A 101 -1.40 7.39 15.43
CA ARG A 101 -1.71 6.87 14.09
C ARG A 101 -2.87 5.87 14.17
N PHE A 102 -2.85 4.95 15.14
CA PHE A 102 -3.96 4.03 15.38
C PHE A 102 -5.27 4.77 15.68
N ASP A 103 -5.24 5.79 16.54
CA ASP A 103 -6.43 6.60 16.83
C ASP A 103 -6.98 7.31 15.60
N ARG A 104 -6.09 7.88 14.76
CA ARG A 104 -6.52 8.45 13.47
C ARG A 104 -7.16 7.41 12.57
N PHE A 105 -6.64 6.19 12.54
CA PHE A 105 -7.24 5.10 11.77
C PHE A 105 -8.61 4.70 12.32
N ARG A 106 -8.77 4.57 13.65
CA ARG A 106 -10.08 4.35 14.29
C ARG A 106 -11.08 5.45 13.93
N CYS A 107 -10.68 6.73 14.03
CA CYS A 107 -11.52 7.86 13.64
C CYS A 107 -11.88 7.79 12.14
N ALA A 108 -10.92 7.43 11.29
CA ALA A 108 -11.19 7.23 9.87
C ALA A 108 -12.24 6.13 9.68
N LEU A 109 -12.11 4.96 10.33
CA LEU A 109 -13.05 3.84 10.30
C LEU A 109 -14.46 4.20 10.78
N ARG A 110 -14.61 5.09 11.77
CA ARG A 110 -15.91 5.54 12.29
C ARG A 110 -16.57 6.64 11.45
N SER A 111 -15.82 7.31 10.59
CA SER A 111 -16.36 8.38 9.73
C SER A 111 -17.32 7.85 8.65
N ARG A 112 -18.13 8.75 8.08
CA ARG A 112 -18.96 8.51 6.88
C ARG A 112 -18.26 8.90 5.57
N ASP A 113 -16.98 9.23 5.62
CA ASP A 113 -16.19 9.51 4.42
C ASP A 113 -16.08 8.26 3.52
N LYS A 114 -15.80 8.42 2.23
CA LYS A 114 -15.46 7.29 1.37
C LYS A 114 -14.00 6.90 1.59
N LEU A 115 -13.74 5.64 1.94
CA LEU A 115 -12.37 5.14 2.09
C LEU A 115 -11.93 4.37 0.86
N HIS A 116 -10.72 4.69 0.42
CA HIS A 116 -9.98 3.99 -0.61
C HIS A 116 -8.76 3.36 0.05
N PHE A 117 -8.84 2.07 0.30
CA PHE A 117 -7.71 1.31 0.79
C PHE A 117 -6.82 0.90 -0.38
N VAL A 118 -5.52 0.85 -0.14
CA VAL A 118 -4.53 0.43 -1.13
C VAL A 118 -3.57 -0.55 -0.48
N TYR A 119 -3.45 -1.72 -1.09
CA TYR A 119 -2.52 -2.76 -0.65
C TYR A 119 -1.85 -3.40 -1.86
N TYR A 120 -0.69 -4.03 -1.63
CA TYR A 120 -0.02 -4.79 -2.67
C TYR A 120 0.70 -6.00 -2.10
N ARG A 121 0.92 -6.99 -2.96
CA ARG A 121 1.85 -8.10 -2.72
C ARG A 121 2.93 -8.07 -3.79
N ASN A 122 4.12 -8.51 -3.43
CA ASN A 122 5.24 -8.63 -4.34
C ASN A 122 5.50 -10.11 -4.65
N LEU A 123 5.51 -10.48 -5.93
CA LEU A 123 5.72 -11.86 -6.36
C LEU A 123 7.12 -12.36 -5.98
N ALA A 124 8.16 -11.55 -6.16
CA ALA A 124 9.51 -11.92 -5.79
C ALA A 124 9.65 -12.13 -4.27
N ALA A 125 8.97 -11.31 -3.45
CA ALA A 125 8.90 -11.53 -2.01
C ALA A 125 8.17 -12.84 -1.65
N SER A 126 7.08 -13.15 -2.35
CA SER A 126 6.34 -14.41 -2.13
C SER A 126 7.20 -15.63 -2.49
N ARG A 127 8.02 -15.52 -3.54
CA ARG A 127 8.98 -16.56 -3.96
C ARG A 127 10.14 -16.79 -2.98
N LEU A 128 10.38 -15.89 -2.03
CA LEU A 128 11.34 -16.14 -0.94
C LEU A 128 10.80 -17.17 0.05
N ILE A 129 9.47 -17.30 0.15
CA ILE A 129 8.78 -18.24 1.06
C ILE A 129 8.44 -19.53 0.30
N ASP A 130 7.85 -19.39 -0.89
CA ASP A 130 7.53 -20.49 -1.79
C ASP A 130 8.15 -20.23 -3.18
N PRO A 131 9.32 -20.80 -3.50
CA PRO A 131 9.99 -20.61 -4.79
C PRO A 131 9.15 -20.98 -6.00
N SER A 132 8.12 -21.81 -5.84
CA SER A 132 7.22 -22.22 -6.92
C SER A 132 6.06 -21.23 -7.16
N ALA A 133 5.91 -20.22 -6.31
CA ALA A 133 4.81 -19.27 -6.37
C ALA A 133 4.71 -18.59 -7.74
N THR A 134 3.52 -18.69 -8.32
CA THR A 134 3.14 -18.07 -9.59
C THR A 134 2.40 -16.75 -9.37
N ALA A 135 2.40 -15.88 -10.38
CA ALA A 135 1.62 -14.64 -10.36
C ALA A 135 0.13 -14.89 -10.08
N GLN A 136 -0.42 -15.99 -10.62
CA GLN A 136 -1.83 -16.35 -10.44
C GLN A 136 -2.13 -16.75 -8.99
N GLN A 137 -1.27 -17.56 -8.36
CA GLN A 137 -1.43 -17.95 -6.96
C GLN A 137 -1.34 -16.75 -6.03
N VAL A 138 -0.34 -15.88 -6.22
CA VAL A 138 -0.18 -14.68 -5.38
C VAL A 138 -1.33 -13.69 -5.57
N LEU A 139 -1.82 -13.51 -6.79
CA LEU A 139 -2.99 -12.66 -7.06
C LEU A 139 -4.25 -13.23 -6.42
N ARG A 140 -4.48 -14.55 -6.52
CA ARG A 140 -5.61 -15.20 -5.88
C ARG A 140 -5.58 -15.03 -4.37
N GLN A 141 -4.43 -15.30 -3.74
CA GLN A 141 -4.24 -15.06 -2.32
C GLN A 141 -4.53 -13.60 -1.94
N LEU A 142 -4.04 -12.65 -2.73
CA LEU A 142 -4.29 -11.21 -2.52
C LEU A 142 -5.79 -10.87 -2.55
N ILE A 143 -6.55 -11.47 -3.48
CA ILE A 143 -8.01 -11.29 -3.59
C ILE A 143 -8.74 -11.95 -2.41
N ASP A 144 -8.34 -13.17 -2.03
CA ASP A 144 -8.97 -13.92 -0.94
C ASP A 144 -8.80 -13.18 0.41
N GLU A 145 -7.59 -12.71 0.72
CA GLU A 145 -7.31 -11.92 1.92
C GLU A 145 -8.08 -10.58 1.92
N ALA A 146 -8.26 -9.97 0.75
CA ALA A 146 -9.02 -8.75 0.59
C ALA A 146 -10.52 -8.95 0.88
N GLY A 147 -11.07 -10.13 0.58
CA GLY A 147 -12.44 -10.51 0.94
C GLY A 147 -12.64 -10.46 2.46
N GLY A 148 -11.81 -11.19 3.21
CA GLY A 148 -11.88 -11.20 4.69
C GLY A 148 -11.65 -9.82 5.33
N PHE A 149 -10.76 -9.02 4.75
CA PHE A 149 -10.57 -7.63 5.17
C PHE A 149 -11.86 -6.81 4.97
N LEU A 150 -12.47 -6.87 3.78
CA LEU A 150 -13.67 -6.09 3.47
C LEU A 150 -14.90 -6.53 4.27
N GLU A 151 -15.04 -7.81 4.59
CA GLU A 151 -16.06 -8.31 5.51
C GLU A 151 -15.90 -7.67 6.90
N THR A 152 -14.67 -7.66 7.43
CA THR A 152 -14.33 -7.04 8.71
C THR A 152 -14.63 -5.54 8.70
N ILE A 153 -14.30 -4.83 7.61
CA ILE A 153 -14.59 -3.40 7.48
C ILE A 153 -16.09 -3.13 7.39
N SER A 154 -16.83 -3.91 6.59
CA SER A 154 -18.29 -3.77 6.44
C SER A 154 -19.03 -3.97 7.77
N ALA A 155 -18.58 -4.91 8.60
CA ALA A 155 -19.17 -5.15 9.91
C ALA A 155 -18.97 -3.97 10.89
N ARG A 156 -17.97 -3.11 10.66
CA ARG A 156 -17.55 -2.05 11.58
C ARG A 156 -17.83 -0.63 11.09
N ARG A 157 -18.16 -0.46 9.82
CA ARG A 157 -18.31 0.85 9.16
C ARG A 157 -19.57 0.90 8.30
N GLY A 158 -20.35 1.97 8.43
CA GLY A 158 -21.51 2.27 7.58
C GLY A 158 -21.25 3.25 6.43
N GLY A 159 -20.03 3.33 5.89
CA GLY A 159 -19.66 4.28 4.84
C GLY A 159 -18.91 3.58 3.71
N ASP A 160 -18.95 4.16 2.52
CA ASP A 160 -18.42 3.53 1.31
C ASP A 160 -16.94 3.19 1.42
N THR A 161 -16.60 2.00 0.93
CA THR A 161 -15.24 1.48 0.94
C THR A 161 -14.91 0.88 -0.42
N SER A 162 -13.72 1.15 -0.91
CA SER A 162 -13.10 0.49 -2.07
C SER A 162 -11.69 0.06 -1.71
N LEU A 163 -11.18 -0.93 -2.42
CA LEU A 163 -9.86 -1.50 -2.19
C LEU A 163 -9.15 -1.71 -3.52
N LEU A 164 -8.00 -1.05 -3.69
CA LEU A 164 -7.09 -1.31 -4.79
C LEU A 164 -6.02 -2.30 -4.33
N LEU A 165 -5.93 -3.41 -5.04
CA LEU A 165 -4.94 -4.46 -4.87
C LEU A 165 -3.95 -4.39 -6.03
N VAL A 166 -2.67 -4.31 -5.72
CA VAL A 166 -1.60 -4.28 -6.74
C VAL A 166 -0.76 -5.55 -6.61
N LEU A 167 -0.57 -6.26 -7.71
CA LEU A 167 0.48 -7.27 -7.82
C LEU A 167 1.74 -6.58 -8.33
N GLU A 168 2.76 -6.48 -7.48
CA GLU A 168 4.10 -6.05 -7.90
C GLU A 168 4.93 -7.25 -8.37
N THR A 169 5.57 -7.14 -9.52
CA THR A 169 6.44 -8.20 -10.05
C THR A 169 7.77 -7.67 -10.55
N ASN A 170 8.76 -8.53 -10.77
CA ASN A 170 9.93 -8.12 -11.55
C ASN A 170 9.57 -7.96 -13.03
N ILE A 171 10.50 -7.47 -13.83
CA ILE A 171 10.31 -7.21 -15.27
C ILE A 171 10.04 -8.51 -16.04
N GLU A 172 10.77 -9.56 -15.70
CA GLU A 172 10.63 -10.90 -16.29
C GLU A 172 9.24 -11.51 -16.07
N ASP A 173 8.51 -11.04 -15.05
CA ASP A 173 7.21 -11.56 -14.65
C ASP A 173 6.03 -10.71 -15.17
N ILE A 174 6.27 -9.68 -15.98
CA ILE A 174 5.20 -8.80 -16.53
C ILE A 174 4.16 -9.60 -17.32
N ALA A 175 4.60 -10.50 -18.20
CA ALA A 175 3.69 -11.31 -19.00
C ALA A 175 2.87 -12.31 -18.15
N PRO A 176 3.49 -13.11 -17.25
CA PRO A 176 2.76 -13.93 -16.29
C PRO A 176 1.75 -13.14 -15.45
N ALA A 177 2.12 -11.95 -14.97
CA ALA A 177 1.21 -11.09 -14.22
C ALA A 177 0.02 -10.64 -15.05
N SER A 178 0.26 -10.22 -16.30
CA SER A 178 -0.82 -9.80 -17.20
C SER A 178 -1.82 -10.93 -17.47
N ILE A 179 -1.33 -12.15 -17.68
CA ILE A 179 -2.17 -13.35 -17.85
C ILE A 179 -2.98 -13.64 -16.57
N ALA A 180 -2.34 -13.54 -15.40
CA ALA A 180 -3.00 -13.74 -14.12
C ALA A 180 -4.13 -12.70 -13.89
N LEU A 181 -3.88 -11.42 -14.21
CA LEU A 181 -4.90 -10.37 -14.09
C LEU A 181 -6.07 -10.58 -15.05
N ALA A 182 -5.80 -10.96 -16.30
CA ALA A 182 -6.85 -11.17 -17.31
C ALA A 182 -7.76 -12.36 -16.99
N SER A 183 -7.25 -13.36 -16.27
CA SER A 183 -7.99 -14.56 -15.88
C SER A 183 -8.57 -14.50 -14.45
N ALA A 184 -8.28 -13.44 -13.69
CA ALA A 184 -8.71 -13.32 -12.31
C ALA A 184 -10.23 -13.08 -12.21
N THR A 185 -10.88 -13.83 -11.33
CA THR A 185 -12.26 -13.56 -10.90
C THR A 185 -12.23 -12.80 -9.59
N VAL A 186 -12.85 -11.63 -9.55
CA VAL A 186 -12.93 -10.79 -8.35
C VAL A 186 -14.37 -10.83 -7.83
N PRO A 187 -14.64 -11.51 -6.70
CA PRO A 187 -16.01 -11.74 -6.23
C PRO A 187 -16.70 -10.49 -5.66
N ASP A 188 -15.93 -9.54 -5.16
CA ASP A 188 -16.45 -8.29 -4.57
C ASP A 188 -16.17 -7.10 -5.50
N SER A 189 -17.23 -6.40 -5.92
CA SER A 189 -17.16 -5.28 -6.87
C SER A 189 -16.38 -4.06 -6.33
N ARG A 190 -16.19 -3.97 -5.01
CA ARG A 190 -15.40 -2.93 -4.34
C ARG A 190 -13.89 -3.14 -4.50
N ILE A 191 -13.48 -4.35 -4.86
CA ILE A 191 -12.08 -4.69 -5.13
C ILE A 191 -11.75 -4.32 -6.57
N LYS A 192 -10.66 -3.58 -6.74
CA LYS A 192 -10.04 -3.31 -8.04
C LYS A 192 -8.63 -3.91 -8.00
N ILE A 193 -8.24 -4.61 -9.06
CA ILE A 193 -6.91 -5.22 -9.18
C ILE A 193 -6.07 -4.48 -10.23
N GLY A 194 -4.76 -4.52 -10.05
CA GLY A 194 -3.80 -3.90 -10.94
C GLY A 194 -2.42 -4.52 -10.83
N HIS A 195 -1.54 -4.15 -11.75
CA HIS A 195 -0.17 -4.64 -11.81
C HIS A 195 0.80 -3.47 -11.94
N ALA A 196 1.92 -3.57 -11.24
CA ALA A 196 3.07 -2.71 -11.41
C ALA A 196 4.35 -3.56 -11.38
N ILE A 197 5.43 -3.06 -11.96
CA ILE A 197 6.74 -3.65 -11.70
C ILE A 197 7.15 -3.39 -10.24
N SER A 198 8.24 -3.97 -9.80
CA SER A 198 8.83 -3.71 -8.49
C SER A 198 9.60 -2.40 -8.52
N ARG A 199 9.86 -1.84 -7.35
CA ARG A 199 10.70 -0.64 -7.21
C ARG A 199 12.17 -1.02 -7.36
N TYR A 200 12.86 -0.38 -8.30
CA TYR A 200 14.31 -0.52 -8.54
C TYR A 200 15.01 0.79 -8.18
N ASP A 201 15.49 0.92 -6.95
CA ASP A 201 16.09 2.19 -6.48
C ASP A 201 17.37 2.57 -7.22
N ASP A 202 18.15 1.57 -7.64
CA ASP A 202 19.43 1.76 -8.33
C ASP A 202 19.27 1.95 -9.85
N ASN A 203 18.05 1.83 -10.39
CA ASN A 203 17.77 2.05 -11.80
C ASN A 203 16.71 3.15 -11.97
N PRO A 204 17.13 4.40 -12.28
CA PRO A 204 16.23 5.54 -12.40
C PRO A 204 15.11 5.34 -13.42
N GLU A 205 15.40 4.71 -14.57
CA GLU A 205 14.43 4.51 -15.65
C GLU A 205 13.31 3.55 -15.22
N LEU A 206 13.68 2.42 -14.61
CA LEU A 206 12.72 1.46 -14.08
C LEU A 206 11.93 2.05 -12.91
N ASN A 207 12.58 2.83 -12.04
CA ASN A 207 11.88 3.53 -10.97
C ASN A 207 10.83 4.52 -11.51
N ASP A 208 11.09 5.13 -12.67
CA ASP A 208 10.12 6.01 -13.32
C ASP A 208 8.98 5.25 -14.03
N VAL A 209 9.24 4.06 -14.56
CA VAL A 209 8.18 3.12 -14.98
C VAL A 209 7.30 2.74 -13.77
N TRP A 210 7.91 2.31 -12.67
CA TRP A 210 7.25 1.98 -11.42
C TRP A 210 6.36 3.13 -10.91
N LYS A 211 6.90 4.34 -10.82
CA LYS A 211 6.14 5.54 -10.43
C LYS A 211 4.97 5.81 -11.37
N ARG A 212 5.14 5.62 -12.69
CA ARG A 212 4.08 5.84 -13.68
C ARG A 212 2.95 4.82 -13.52
N GLN A 213 3.27 3.54 -13.42
CA GLN A 213 2.28 2.48 -13.22
C GLN A 213 1.49 2.68 -11.94
N TRP A 214 2.15 2.94 -10.81
CA TRP A 214 1.46 3.27 -9.56
C TRP A 214 0.60 4.54 -9.65
N THR A 215 1.06 5.55 -10.39
CA THR A 215 0.26 6.76 -10.61
C THR A 215 -1.01 6.43 -11.40
N ASP A 216 -0.87 5.69 -12.49
CA ASP A 216 -1.99 5.24 -13.32
C ASP A 216 -3.00 4.43 -12.51
N LEU A 217 -2.53 3.42 -11.78
CA LEU A 217 -3.37 2.59 -10.91
C LEU A 217 -4.14 3.43 -9.88
N LEU A 218 -3.46 4.35 -9.19
CA LEU A 218 -4.12 5.20 -8.21
C LEU A 218 -5.13 6.14 -8.84
N LEU A 219 -4.85 6.74 -10.00
CA LEU A 219 -5.77 7.70 -10.62
C LEU A 219 -6.96 7.00 -11.29
N ASN A 220 -6.72 5.87 -11.96
CA ASN A 220 -7.70 5.26 -12.86
C ASN A 220 -8.44 4.06 -12.24
N ARG A 221 -7.91 3.47 -11.16
CA ARG A 221 -8.53 2.29 -10.51
C ARG A 221 -9.16 2.58 -9.14
N THR A 222 -9.19 3.83 -8.68
CA THR A 222 -9.71 4.17 -7.33
C THR A 222 -10.99 4.99 -7.30
N GLU A 223 -11.81 4.99 -8.36
CA GLU A 223 -13.04 5.81 -8.43
C GLU A 223 -12.81 7.27 -7.97
N MET A 224 -11.65 7.81 -8.31
CA MET A 224 -11.20 9.11 -7.83
C MET A 224 -12.06 10.21 -8.43
N PRO A 225 -12.61 11.13 -7.61
CA PRO A 225 -13.30 12.30 -8.13
C PRO A 225 -12.42 13.16 -9.02
N LEU A 226 -12.98 13.72 -10.09
CA LEU A 226 -12.26 14.53 -11.08
C LEU A 226 -11.45 15.67 -10.45
N HIS A 227 -11.97 16.33 -9.41
CA HIS A 227 -11.25 17.41 -8.73
C HIS A 227 -9.99 16.92 -8.00
N LEU A 228 -10.00 15.71 -7.44
CA LEU A 228 -8.81 15.09 -6.83
C LEU A 228 -7.83 14.62 -7.89
N THR A 229 -8.32 14.07 -9.02
CA THR A 229 -7.50 13.72 -10.18
C THR A 229 -6.78 14.94 -10.73
N ALA A 230 -7.49 16.03 -10.97
CA ALA A 230 -6.91 17.30 -11.42
C ALA A 230 -5.86 17.83 -10.44
N ARG A 231 -6.14 17.78 -9.13
CA ARG A 231 -5.18 18.19 -8.09
C ARG A 231 -3.92 17.31 -8.10
N ALA A 232 -4.07 16.00 -8.26
CA ALA A 232 -2.95 15.07 -8.31
C ALA A 232 -2.07 15.31 -9.56
N LEU A 233 -2.70 15.47 -10.72
CA LEU A 233 -2.02 15.79 -11.98
C LEU A 233 -1.29 17.14 -11.92
N ALA A 234 -1.93 18.18 -11.39
CA ALA A 234 -1.30 19.48 -11.17
C ALA A 234 -0.08 19.36 -10.25
N LYS A 235 -0.16 18.55 -9.19
CA LYS A 235 0.97 18.30 -8.29
C LYS A 235 2.13 17.56 -8.96
N ILE A 236 1.84 16.61 -9.84
CA ILE A 236 2.86 15.93 -10.66
C ILE A 236 3.55 16.96 -11.58
N TYR A 237 2.75 17.77 -12.28
CA TYR A 237 3.25 18.80 -13.19
C TYR A 237 4.14 19.81 -12.47
N LEU A 238 3.69 20.37 -11.35
CA LEU A 238 4.48 21.32 -10.54
C LEU A 238 5.80 20.73 -10.05
N ARG A 239 5.83 19.45 -9.68
CA ARG A 239 7.06 18.76 -9.28
C ARG A 239 8.04 18.62 -10.43
N ARG A 240 7.54 18.28 -11.63
CA ARG A 240 8.36 18.20 -12.85
C ARG A 240 8.92 19.57 -13.21
N LEU A 241 8.10 20.62 -13.20
CA LEU A 241 8.55 21.99 -13.44
C LEU A 241 9.66 22.40 -12.46
N LYS A 242 9.50 22.08 -11.17
CA LYS A 242 10.52 22.36 -10.15
C LYS A 242 11.83 21.60 -10.39
N SER A 243 11.76 20.36 -10.86
CA SER A 243 12.93 19.53 -11.18
C SER A 243 13.66 20.05 -12.43
N PHE A 244 12.89 20.44 -13.45
CA PHE A 244 13.41 21.11 -14.65
C PHE A 244 14.16 22.41 -14.31
N LEU A 245 13.55 23.27 -13.50
CA LEU A 245 14.18 24.53 -13.04
C LEU A 245 15.44 24.31 -12.20
N LYS A 246 15.64 23.11 -11.63
CA LYS A 246 16.84 22.74 -10.87
C LYS A 246 17.93 22.09 -11.72
N GLY A 247 17.70 21.90 -13.03
CA GLY A 247 18.66 21.26 -13.92
C GLY A 247 18.70 19.73 -13.79
N ASP A 248 17.72 19.12 -13.14
CA ASP A 248 17.62 17.65 -13.10
C ASP A 248 17.23 17.13 -14.50
N ARG A 249 17.81 16.00 -14.93
CA ARG A 249 17.37 15.32 -16.16
C ARG A 249 15.89 14.95 -16.04
N LEU A 250 15.05 15.52 -16.92
CA LEU A 250 13.64 15.16 -17.00
C LEU A 250 13.50 13.76 -17.60
N PRO A 251 12.75 12.85 -16.98
CA PRO A 251 12.41 11.57 -17.61
C PRO A 251 11.47 11.77 -18.80
N SER A 252 11.49 10.81 -19.73
CA SER A 252 10.74 10.85 -20.98
C SER A 252 9.23 11.05 -20.76
N ILE A 253 8.64 11.88 -21.63
CA ILE A 253 7.22 12.19 -21.63
C ILE A 253 6.45 10.96 -22.12
N SER A 254 5.71 10.31 -21.24
CA SER A 254 4.51 9.58 -21.62
C SER A 254 3.39 10.04 -20.67
N LEU A 255 2.34 10.63 -21.24
CA LEU A 255 1.09 10.83 -20.52
C LEU A 255 0.55 9.45 -20.09
N PRO A 256 -0.27 9.37 -19.03
CA PRO A 256 -1.06 8.15 -18.80
C PRO A 256 -1.79 7.81 -20.10
N SER A 257 -1.79 6.53 -20.50
CA SER A 257 -2.54 6.13 -21.70
C SER A 257 -3.97 6.65 -21.58
N PRO A 258 -4.52 7.26 -22.64
CA PRO A 258 -5.93 7.61 -22.64
C PRO A 258 -6.72 6.33 -22.42
N LEU A 259 -7.66 6.42 -21.48
CA LEU A 259 -8.66 5.43 -21.08
C LEU A 259 -8.94 4.40 -22.20
N THR A 260 -8.46 3.17 -22.06
CA THR A 260 -9.13 2.03 -22.67
C THR A 260 -10.26 1.63 -21.73
N HIS A 261 -11.47 2.03 -22.13
CA HIS A 261 -12.74 1.64 -21.50
C HIS A 261 -12.90 0.12 -21.47
#